data_AF-E4YU43-F1
#
_entry.id   AF-E4YU43-F1
#
_cell.length_a   1.000
_cell.length_b   1.000
_cell.length_c   1.000
_cell.angle_alpha   90.00
_cell.angle_beta   90.00
_cell.angle_gamma   90.00
#
_symmetry.space_group_name_H-M   'P 1'
#
loop_
_entity.id
_entity.type
_entity.pdbx_description
1 polymer ?
#
loop_
_entity_poly.entity_id
_entity_poly.type
_entity_poly.pdbx_seq_one_letter_code
_entity_poly.pdbx_strand_id
1 'polypeptide(L)'
;MVANLPACVGQKRVGRLSIGSDNPRLSRDIQGNPACFEDLEEDDDRVDWRLCPILIGLDPVCESTAITHWAPDGKQTLTVVRSCAEVPIGTEEHNDSFCLDEVISSQTGEHWRSCTSFCDAREEFMYECNRNTMLSTIALHDSGNAELSCQTCSGEDCESGRISENCPIWANHACFSATEFEINEENVEFEKISMNRGCSSFSNVDKCNEIERNSDICRQTCSEPDCNTIDLRPLSRCHVCEALLDPFSDQPNNCYNSTEENIVTCAFEELFCATKFTAEWTKRGNQIHRLVRGCSEHPSPEEFTEKANCVASSVNNEKTKDCRVSCESYGCNSGNDIFDLFNDGTVSSCMTCNNTDECLDGISGFSKCPDYATAGCYVGTNWKGEDDFEIYRFEK
;
A
#
# COMPACT_ATOMS: atom_id res chain seq x y z
N MET A 1 10.71 31.14 53.89
CA MET A 1 11.49 30.06 53.26
C MET A 1 11.09 30.06 51.81
N VAL A 2 11.99 30.45 50.90
CA VAL A 2 11.79 30.24 49.47
C VAL A 2 12.03 28.75 49.27
N ALA A 3 10.99 27.98 49.03
CA ALA A 3 11.16 26.58 48.66
C ALA A 3 11.96 26.55 47.36
N ASN A 4 13.08 25.84 47.33
CA ASN A 4 13.83 25.62 46.11
C ASN A 4 12.89 24.91 45.13
N LEU A 5 12.55 25.60 44.04
CA LEU A 5 11.74 25.03 42.98
C LEU A 5 12.60 24.02 42.20
N PRO A 6 12.03 22.87 41.80
CA PRO A 6 12.75 21.93 40.94
C PRO A 6 13.17 22.61 39.64
N ALA A 7 14.46 22.52 39.34
CA ALA A 7 15.04 22.96 38.07
C ALA A 7 15.13 21.75 37.15
N CYS A 8 14.57 21.91 35.96
CA CYS A 8 14.42 20.88 34.96
C CYS A 8 15.30 21.28 33.77
N VAL A 9 15.94 20.30 33.12
CA VAL A 9 16.61 20.58 31.84
C VAL A 9 15.53 20.87 30.81
N GLY A 10 15.43 22.12 30.36
CA GLY A 10 14.69 22.48 29.16
C GLY A 10 15.62 22.48 27.96
N GLN A 11 15.16 22.01 26.80
CA GLN A 11 15.92 22.19 25.57
C GLN A 11 15.66 23.57 24.96
N LYS A 12 16.74 24.28 24.59
CA LYS A 12 16.69 25.45 23.70
C LYS A 12 16.44 25.06 22.25
N ARG A 13 16.84 23.85 21.86
CA ARG A 13 16.71 23.27 20.51
C ARG A 13 16.51 21.75 20.58
N VAL A 14 15.62 21.25 19.74
CA VAL A 14 15.33 19.82 19.57
C VAL A 14 16.49 19.12 18.86
N GLY A 15 16.83 17.91 19.28
CA GLY A 15 17.77 17.03 18.58
C GLY A 15 17.04 16.01 17.71
N ARG A 16 17.45 15.85 16.45
CA ARG A 16 16.85 14.92 15.48
C ARG A 16 17.94 14.07 14.83
N LEU A 17 17.73 12.77 14.80
CA LEU A 17 18.52 11.79 14.07
C LEU A 17 17.67 11.25 12.94
N SER A 18 18.18 11.23 11.71
CA SER A 18 17.48 10.64 10.56
C SER A 18 18.26 9.46 10.00
N ILE A 19 17.55 8.39 9.64
CA ILE A 19 18.06 7.30 8.81
C ILE A 19 17.47 7.52 7.40
N GLY A 20 18.33 7.76 6.39
CA GLY A 20 17.94 8.07 5.01
C GLY A 20 18.56 9.37 4.46
N SER A 21 19.88 9.52 4.58
CA SER A 21 20.64 10.69 4.09
C SER A 21 21.52 10.35 2.88
N ASP A 22 21.67 11.33 1.98
CA ASP A 22 22.36 11.28 0.67
C ASP A 22 23.91 11.16 0.77
N ASN A 23 24.45 10.53 1.82
CA ASN A 23 25.90 10.41 1.99
C ASN A 23 26.33 9.02 2.49
N PRO A 24 26.92 8.17 1.63
CA PRO A 24 27.21 6.76 1.91
C PRO A 24 28.46 6.53 2.79
N ARG A 25 28.91 7.55 3.53
CA ARG A 25 30.01 7.43 4.50
C ARG A 25 29.61 7.99 5.86
N LEU A 26 29.04 7.10 6.69
CA LEU A 26 29.18 7.10 8.15
C LEU A 26 28.60 8.27 8.97
N SER A 27 27.73 9.14 8.45
CA SER A 27 27.03 10.11 9.30
C SER A 27 25.56 9.74 9.45
N ARG A 28 25.19 9.31 10.67
CA ARG A 28 23.86 9.64 11.21
C ARG A 28 23.70 11.15 11.01
N ASP A 29 22.77 11.57 10.18
CA ASP A 29 22.50 13.00 10.02
C ASP A 29 21.82 13.48 11.28
N ILE A 30 22.65 13.98 12.21
CA ILE A 30 22.19 14.66 13.41
C ILE A 30 21.80 16.07 12.97
N GLN A 31 20.52 16.30 12.78
CA GLN A 31 19.98 17.64 12.61
C GLN A 31 19.59 18.19 13.99
N GLY A 32 20.06 19.39 14.32
CA GLY A 32 19.81 20.00 15.62
C GLY A 32 20.99 19.85 16.58
N ASN A 33 20.73 19.81 17.88
CA ASN A 33 21.79 19.80 18.90
C ASN A 33 22.26 18.36 19.22
N PRO A 34 23.49 17.95 18.89
CA PRO A 34 24.00 16.61 19.20
C PRO A 34 24.16 16.36 20.71
N ALA A 35 24.31 17.42 21.53
CA ALA A 35 24.33 17.32 23.00
C ALA A 35 23.06 16.71 23.57
N CYS A 36 21.96 16.71 22.81
CA CYS A 36 20.73 16.08 23.21
C CYS A 36 20.87 14.55 23.36
N PHE A 37 21.91 13.95 22.78
CA PHE A 37 22.21 12.52 22.83
C PHE A 37 23.37 12.16 23.77
N GLU A 38 23.97 13.16 24.42
CA GLU A 38 25.13 13.01 25.30
C GLU A 38 24.75 13.37 26.74
N ASP A 39 25.59 12.92 27.69
CA ASP A 39 25.57 13.42 29.06
C ASP A 39 25.99 14.89 29.03
N LEU A 40 25.12 15.78 29.52
CA LEU A 40 25.35 17.22 29.45
C LEU A 40 26.36 17.64 30.51
N GLU A 41 27.27 18.55 30.19
CA GLU A 41 28.08 19.27 31.17
C GLU A 41 27.27 20.43 31.79
N GLU A 42 27.67 20.88 32.99
CA GLU A 42 26.88 21.84 33.80
C GLU A 42 26.77 23.22 33.11
N ASP A 43 27.75 23.55 32.26
CA ASP A 43 27.86 24.82 31.54
C ASP A 43 27.50 24.72 30.04
N ASP A 44 26.73 23.71 29.62
CA ASP A 44 26.35 23.56 28.20
C ASP A 44 25.36 24.65 27.75
N ASP A 45 25.85 25.62 26.98
CA ASP A 45 25.10 26.77 26.49
C ASP A 45 23.98 26.41 25.49
N ARG A 46 23.99 25.16 24.99
CA ARG A 46 23.00 24.61 24.05
C ARG A 46 21.72 24.15 24.76
N VAL A 47 21.70 24.23 26.09
CA VAL A 47 20.60 23.80 26.97
C VAL A 47 19.99 25.01 27.68
N ASP A 48 18.71 24.93 28.02
CA ASP A 48 17.96 25.98 28.71
C ASP A 48 17.43 25.47 30.04
N TRP A 49 18.12 25.80 31.12
CA TRP A 49 17.65 25.47 32.46
C TRP A 49 16.35 26.20 32.77
N ARG A 50 15.29 25.44 33.05
CA ARG A 50 13.96 26.01 33.33
C ARG A 50 13.45 25.54 34.67
N LEU A 51 12.92 26.48 35.44
CA LEU A 51 12.13 26.14 36.61
C LEU A 51 10.79 25.57 36.14
N CYS A 52 10.46 24.36 36.59
CA CYS A 52 9.18 23.75 36.30
C CYS A 52 8.05 24.60 36.95
N PRO A 53 7.00 25.01 36.21
CA PRO A 53 5.89 25.78 36.78
C PRO A 53 5.16 24.94 37.84
N ILE A 54 4.76 25.58 38.95
CA ILE A 54 3.91 24.95 39.96
C ILE A 54 2.47 25.32 39.67
N LEU A 55 1.65 24.33 39.34
CA LEU A 55 0.20 24.46 39.30
C LEU A 55 -0.45 23.81 40.52
N ILE A 56 -1.55 24.40 40.99
CA ILE A 56 -2.29 23.89 42.15
C ILE A 56 -2.89 22.54 41.80
N GLY A 57 -2.52 21.49 42.54
CA GLY A 57 -3.04 20.14 42.33
C GLY A 57 -2.18 19.23 41.45
N LEU A 58 -1.05 19.73 40.93
CA LEU A 58 -0.11 18.97 40.12
C LEU A 58 1.30 19.05 40.71
N ASP A 59 2.05 17.96 40.60
CA ASP A 59 3.47 17.89 40.94
C ASP A 59 4.31 18.19 39.70
N PRO A 60 5.24 19.17 39.75
CA PRO A 60 6.18 19.41 38.67
C PRO A 60 7.23 18.29 38.61
N VAL A 61 7.39 17.68 37.45
CA VAL A 61 8.41 16.64 37.20
C VAL A 61 9.26 17.01 36.00
N CYS A 62 10.47 16.45 35.95
CA CYS A 62 11.28 16.53 34.74
C CYS A 62 10.89 15.40 33.79
N GLU A 63 10.81 15.71 32.50
CA GLU A 63 10.45 14.76 31.45
C GLU A 63 11.61 14.57 30.48
N SER A 64 11.81 13.33 30.03
CA SER A 64 12.59 13.00 28.82
C SER A 64 11.73 12.17 27.89
N THR A 65 11.67 12.57 26.62
CA THR A 65 10.83 11.93 25.61
C THR A 65 11.65 11.65 24.35
N ALA A 66 11.59 10.41 23.89
CA ALA A 66 12.22 9.91 22.67
C ALA A 66 11.14 9.47 21.68
N ILE A 67 11.05 10.16 20.54
CA ILE A 67 9.98 10.01 19.55
C ILE A 67 10.58 9.49 18.25
N THR A 68 10.18 8.30 17.83
CA THR A 68 10.50 7.78 16.50
C THR A 68 9.32 8.05 15.57
N HIS A 69 9.59 8.71 14.45
CA HIS A 69 8.60 9.03 13.42
C HIS A 69 9.03 8.40 12.10
N TRP A 70 8.19 7.54 11.53
CA TRP A 70 8.31 7.04 10.17
C TRP A 70 7.42 7.85 9.23
N ALA A 71 8.07 8.75 8.48
CA ALA A 71 7.43 9.72 7.61
C ALA A 71 6.89 9.09 6.31
N PRO A 72 6.01 9.82 5.58
CA PRO A 72 5.41 9.37 4.33
C PRO A 72 6.43 8.84 3.32
N ASP A 73 7.53 9.58 3.14
CA ASP A 73 8.67 9.34 2.25
C ASP A 73 9.54 8.10 2.62
N GLY A 74 9.15 7.39 3.68
CA GLY A 74 9.86 6.22 4.15
C GLY A 74 11.05 6.52 5.06
N LYS A 75 11.37 7.79 5.33
CA LYS A 75 12.46 8.15 6.25
C LYS A 75 12.02 7.95 7.70
N GLN A 76 12.92 7.39 8.50
CA GLN A 76 12.71 7.26 9.95
C GLN A 76 13.57 8.27 10.70
N THR A 77 12.93 9.02 11.61
CA THR A 77 13.61 10.02 12.42
C THR A 77 13.38 9.80 13.90
N LEU A 78 14.44 9.79 14.71
CA LEU A 78 14.40 9.82 16.16
C LEU A 78 14.55 11.27 16.63
N THR A 79 13.59 11.76 17.37
CA THR A 79 13.57 13.09 17.98
C THR A 79 13.61 12.96 19.49
N VAL A 80 14.48 13.70 20.15
CA VAL A 80 14.60 13.67 21.62
C VAL A 80 14.30 15.03 22.22
N VAL A 81 13.49 15.05 23.27
CA VAL A 81 13.00 16.25 23.94
C VAL A 81 13.18 16.12 25.45
N ARG A 82 13.64 17.20 26.08
CA ARG A 82 13.65 17.35 27.54
C ARG A 82 12.80 18.57 27.92
N SER A 83 11.88 18.38 28.86
CA SER A 83 10.87 19.37 29.23
C SER A 83 10.49 19.30 30.70
N CYS A 84 9.75 20.32 31.14
CA CYS A 84 8.97 20.30 32.36
C CYS A 84 7.62 19.64 32.07
N ALA A 85 7.18 18.71 32.91
CA ALA A 85 5.85 18.13 32.84
C ALA A 85 5.12 18.26 34.19
N GLU A 86 3.81 18.00 34.16
CA GLU A 86 2.93 18.09 35.32
C GLU A 86 2.17 16.78 35.47
N VAL A 87 2.25 16.19 36.66
CA VAL A 87 1.59 14.92 36.99
C VAL A 87 0.64 15.12 38.17
N PRO A 88 -0.53 14.44 38.22
CA PRO A 88 -1.47 14.60 39.33
C PRO A 88 -0.84 14.28 40.68
N ILE A 89 -1.11 15.09 41.70
CA ILE A 89 -0.58 14.82 43.05
C ILE A 89 -1.10 13.48 43.56
N GLY A 90 -0.18 12.63 44.02
CA GLY A 90 -0.50 11.35 44.64
C GLY A 90 -0.68 10.17 43.69
N THR A 91 -0.35 10.32 42.40
CA THR A 91 -0.12 9.17 41.51
C THR A 91 1.29 8.61 41.75
N GLU A 92 1.46 7.29 41.61
CA GLU A 92 2.79 6.64 41.68
C GLU A 92 3.63 6.91 40.41
N GLU A 93 3.14 7.72 39.49
CA GLU A 93 3.67 7.95 38.13
C GLU A 93 4.96 8.79 38.09
N HIS A 94 5.45 9.28 39.24
CA HIS A 94 6.56 10.26 39.31
C HIS A 94 7.91 9.70 38.82
N ASN A 95 8.05 8.38 38.75
CA ASN A 95 9.25 7.69 38.23
C ASN A 95 8.90 6.64 37.16
N ASP A 96 7.68 6.67 36.63
CA ASP A 96 7.28 5.73 35.61
C ASP A 96 7.88 6.09 34.25
N SER A 97 8.06 5.05 33.45
CA SER A 97 8.37 5.18 32.03
C SER A 97 7.33 4.41 31.23
N PHE A 98 6.94 4.97 30.10
CA PHE A 98 5.96 4.36 29.23
C PHE A 98 6.31 4.62 27.77
N CYS A 99 5.77 3.78 26.88
CA CYS A 99 5.80 4.02 25.44
C CYS A 99 4.37 4.01 24.91
N LEU A 100 4.09 4.93 23.99
CA LEU A 100 2.85 5.00 23.22
C LEU A 100 3.18 4.75 21.76
N ASP A 101 2.52 3.76 21.17
CA ASP A 101 2.52 3.52 19.73
C ASP A 101 1.27 4.17 19.13
N GLU A 102 1.45 5.07 18.16
CA GLU A 102 0.36 5.76 17.47
C GLU A 102 0.49 5.61 15.95
N VAL A 103 -0.57 5.13 15.30
CA VAL A 103 -0.73 5.22 13.84
C VAL A 103 -1.55 6.47 13.57
N ILE A 104 -0.88 7.57 13.22
CA ILE A 104 -1.52 8.89 13.19
C ILE A 104 -2.52 9.02 12.03
N SER A 105 -2.26 8.37 10.90
CA SER A 105 -3.17 8.42 9.76
C SER A 105 -3.07 7.15 8.92
N SER A 106 -4.21 6.48 8.75
CA SER A 106 -4.35 5.37 7.80
C SER A 106 -4.17 5.82 6.35
N GLN A 107 -4.32 7.12 6.06
CA GLN A 107 -4.17 7.68 4.71
C GLN A 107 -2.72 7.99 4.38
N THR A 108 -1.96 8.61 5.29
CA THR A 108 -0.54 8.95 5.04
C THR A 108 0.41 7.79 5.39
N GLY A 109 -0.08 6.82 6.15
CA GLY A 109 0.74 5.71 6.66
C GLY A 109 1.83 6.18 7.61
N GLU A 110 1.65 7.31 8.30
CA GLU A 110 2.61 7.78 9.30
C GLU A 110 2.54 6.92 10.57
N HIS A 111 3.72 6.53 11.06
CA HIS A 111 3.86 5.77 12.30
C HIS A 111 4.70 6.56 13.30
N TRP A 112 4.20 6.63 14.53
CA TRP A 112 4.86 7.31 15.63
C TRP A 112 4.97 6.35 16.80
N ARG A 113 6.11 6.40 17.48
CA ARG A 113 6.29 5.77 18.78
C ARG A 113 7.00 6.75 19.68
N SER A 114 6.38 7.05 20.82
CA SER A 114 6.90 8.00 21.79
C SER A 114 7.15 7.26 23.10
N CYS A 115 8.39 7.23 23.55
CA CYS A 115 8.75 6.70 24.86
C CYS A 115 9.14 7.86 25.78
N THR A 116 8.51 7.92 26.94
CA THR A 116 8.66 9.00 27.91
C THR A 116 9.08 8.41 29.25
N SER A 117 9.96 9.13 29.95
CA SER A 117 10.37 8.84 31.32
C SER A 117 10.32 10.10 32.16
N PHE A 118 9.80 9.99 33.38
CA PHE A 118 9.77 11.08 34.36
C PHE A 118 10.78 10.87 35.47
N CYS A 119 11.15 11.96 36.13
CA CYS A 119 11.85 11.91 37.41
C CYS A 119 11.46 13.09 38.30
N ASP A 120 11.40 12.84 39.61
CA ASP A 120 11.06 13.84 40.62
C ASP A 120 12.32 14.62 41.07
N ALA A 121 12.37 15.90 40.73
CA ALA A 121 13.46 16.79 41.10
C ALA A 121 13.36 17.37 42.54
N ARG A 122 12.37 16.93 43.33
CA ARG A 122 12.20 17.36 44.73
C ARG A 122 13.06 16.60 45.73
N GLU A 123 13.65 15.47 45.35
CA GLU A 123 14.63 14.79 46.20
C GLU A 123 15.87 15.68 46.35
N GLU A 124 16.36 15.85 47.60
CA GLU A 124 17.24 16.94 48.08
C GLU A 124 18.58 17.15 47.32
N PHE A 125 18.90 16.31 46.33
CA PHE A 125 20.11 16.37 45.52
C PHE A 125 19.89 16.09 44.01
N MET A 126 18.64 16.08 43.54
CA MET A 126 18.27 15.75 42.15
C MET A 126 17.61 16.91 41.40
N TYR A 127 18.07 18.15 41.65
CA TYR A 127 17.92 19.19 40.63
C TYR A 127 18.51 18.64 39.33
N GLU A 128 17.84 18.82 38.19
CA GLU A 128 18.33 18.34 36.89
C GLU A 128 18.25 16.81 36.69
N CYS A 129 17.31 16.12 37.35
CA CYS A 129 17.24 14.65 37.27
C CYS A 129 17.11 14.08 35.83
N ASN A 130 16.58 14.85 34.86
CA ASN A 130 16.46 14.44 33.45
C ASN A 130 17.70 14.76 32.58
N ARG A 131 18.81 15.17 33.20
CA ARG A 131 20.05 15.50 32.51
C ARG A 131 20.67 14.30 31.79
N ASN A 132 20.76 13.16 32.47
CA ASN A 132 21.45 11.97 31.96
C ASN A 132 20.47 10.81 31.65
N THR A 133 19.18 11.08 31.58
CA THR A 133 18.14 10.05 31.38
C THR A 133 17.90 9.73 29.91
N MET A 134 18.40 10.52 28.97
CA MET A 134 18.02 10.37 27.55
C MET A 134 18.43 9.02 26.96
N LEU A 135 19.60 8.50 27.31
CA LEU A 135 20.01 7.16 26.85
C LEU A 135 19.08 6.07 27.39
N SER A 136 18.67 6.15 28.66
CA SER A 136 17.68 5.22 29.22
C SER A 136 16.30 5.39 28.59
N THR A 137 15.88 6.62 28.24
CA THR A 137 14.62 6.87 27.53
C THR A 137 14.64 6.30 26.11
N ILE A 138 15.75 6.48 25.37
CA ILE A 138 15.95 5.88 24.05
C ILE A 138 15.94 4.35 24.15
N ALA A 139 16.52 3.78 25.19
CA ALA A 139 16.53 2.33 25.42
C ALA A 139 15.13 1.73 25.65
N LEU A 140 14.11 2.53 25.98
CA LEU A 140 12.72 2.05 26.04
C LEU A 140 12.17 1.62 24.66
N HIS A 141 12.81 2.06 23.58
CA HIS A 141 12.51 1.58 22.22
C HIS A 141 13.12 0.21 21.91
N ASP A 142 13.99 -0.33 22.77
CA ASP A 142 14.65 -1.62 22.53
C ASP A 142 13.63 -2.76 22.41
N SER A 143 13.73 -3.54 21.33
CA SER A 143 12.96 -4.77 21.13
C SER A 143 13.68 -6.03 21.63
N GLY A 144 14.94 -5.90 22.07
CA GLY A 144 15.80 -7.02 22.47
C GLY A 144 16.59 -7.64 21.31
N ASN A 145 16.44 -7.13 20.09
CA ASN A 145 17.11 -7.63 18.88
C ASN A 145 18.47 -6.94 18.65
N ALA A 146 19.38 -7.00 19.62
CA ALA A 146 20.68 -6.32 19.54
C ALA A 146 21.59 -6.82 18.40
N GLU A 147 21.31 -7.99 17.83
CA GLU A 147 22.06 -8.60 16.72
C GLU A 147 21.44 -8.34 15.34
N LEU A 148 20.30 -7.64 15.26
CA LEU A 148 19.67 -7.34 13.99
C LEU A 148 20.56 -6.41 13.15
N SER A 149 20.92 -6.85 11.95
CA SER A 149 21.57 -6.05 10.92
C SER A 149 20.65 -5.87 9.73
N CYS A 150 20.72 -4.72 9.06
CA CYS A 150 19.89 -4.41 7.91
C CYS A 150 20.69 -3.76 6.80
N GLN A 151 20.22 -3.90 5.56
CA GLN A 151 20.76 -3.15 4.44
C GLN A 151 20.36 -1.68 4.58
N THR A 152 21.33 -0.77 4.51
CA THR A 152 21.11 0.68 4.58
C THR A 152 21.47 1.34 3.26
N CYS A 153 20.59 2.24 2.79
CA CYS A 153 20.82 3.12 1.64
C CYS A 153 19.72 4.20 1.59
N SER A 154 19.97 5.27 0.83
CA SER A 154 19.05 6.39 0.63
C SER A 154 19.11 6.87 -0.81
N GLY A 155 17.95 7.21 -1.38
CA GLY A 155 17.83 7.77 -2.72
C GLY A 155 18.49 6.91 -3.81
N GLU A 156 19.22 7.58 -4.71
CA GLU A 156 19.91 6.96 -5.85
C GLU A 156 21.02 5.99 -5.42
N ASP A 157 21.61 6.17 -4.23
CA ASP A 157 22.70 5.33 -3.74
C ASP A 157 22.27 3.87 -3.56
N CYS A 158 20.97 3.61 -3.37
CA CYS A 158 20.42 2.27 -3.28
C CYS A 158 20.65 1.40 -4.54
N GLU A 159 20.95 2.01 -5.69
CA GLU A 159 21.26 1.30 -6.93
C GLU A 159 22.75 0.95 -7.07
N SER A 160 23.61 1.74 -6.43
CA SER A 160 25.08 1.65 -6.60
C SER A 160 25.78 0.77 -5.56
N GLY A 161 25.12 0.45 -4.45
CA GLY A 161 25.63 -0.49 -3.45
C GLY A 161 24.80 -0.51 -2.18
N ARG A 162 24.84 -1.63 -1.45
CA ARG A 162 24.13 -1.82 -0.18
C ARG A 162 25.14 -2.13 0.92
N ILE A 163 25.02 -1.48 2.07
CA ILE A 163 25.87 -1.72 3.23
C ILE A 163 25.01 -2.39 4.29
N SER A 164 25.50 -3.47 4.89
CA SER A 164 24.86 -4.07 6.08
C SER A 164 25.38 -3.36 7.32
N GLU A 165 24.46 -2.87 8.17
CA GLU A 165 24.78 -2.21 9.43
C GLU A 165 23.94 -2.78 10.57
N ASN A 166 24.53 -2.87 11.76
CA ASN A 166 23.81 -3.24 12.98
C ASN A 166 22.80 -2.15 13.35
N CYS A 167 21.60 -2.56 13.71
CA CYS A 167 20.55 -1.64 14.06
C CYS A 167 20.81 -0.93 15.40
N PRO A 168 20.57 0.39 15.48
CA PRO A 168 20.63 1.08 16.75
C PRO A 168 19.49 0.60 17.65
N ILE A 169 19.69 0.69 18.96
CA ILE A 169 18.74 0.22 19.99
C ILE A 169 17.32 0.76 19.76
N TRP A 170 17.18 1.99 19.27
CA TRP A 170 15.89 2.59 19.03
C TRP A 170 15.16 2.11 17.77
N ALA A 171 15.86 1.44 16.85
CA ALA A 171 15.33 0.99 15.57
C ALA A 171 15.59 -0.50 15.31
N ASN A 172 15.73 -1.33 16.35
CA ASN A 172 16.06 -2.74 16.19
C ASN A 172 14.83 -3.67 16.09
N HIS A 173 13.63 -3.14 15.86
CA HIS A 173 12.42 -3.99 15.77
C HIS A 173 12.38 -4.81 14.48
N ALA A 174 12.82 -4.22 13.36
CA ALA A 174 12.83 -4.84 12.05
C ALA A 174 13.76 -4.10 11.08
N CYS A 175 14.08 -4.70 9.94
CA CYS A 175 14.56 -3.97 8.77
C CYS A 175 13.38 -3.39 8.00
N PHE A 176 13.56 -2.25 7.33
CA PHE A 176 12.58 -1.68 6.42
C PHE A 176 13.12 -1.47 5.00
N SER A 177 12.21 -1.51 4.04
CA SER A 177 12.34 -0.96 2.70
C SER A 177 11.22 0.04 2.49
N ALA A 178 11.51 1.15 1.84
CA ALA A 178 10.52 2.11 1.38
C ALA A 178 10.88 2.59 -0.03
N THR A 179 9.88 2.69 -0.90
CA THR A 179 10.06 3.16 -2.27
C THR A 179 8.94 4.10 -2.64
N GLU A 180 9.29 5.23 -3.23
CA GLU A 180 8.37 6.21 -3.79
C GLU A 180 8.32 6.04 -5.31
N PHE A 181 7.10 6.04 -5.84
CA PHE A 181 6.81 5.94 -7.27
C PHE A 181 5.98 7.14 -7.71
N GLU A 182 6.20 7.58 -8.94
CA GLU A 182 5.40 8.61 -9.61
C GLU A 182 5.02 8.12 -11.00
N ILE A 183 3.79 8.41 -11.45
CA ILE A 183 3.36 8.11 -12.81
C ILE A 183 3.98 9.15 -13.74
N ASN A 184 4.81 8.68 -14.67
CA ASN A 184 5.30 9.52 -15.75
C ASN A 184 4.16 9.79 -16.74
N GLU A 185 3.78 11.07 -16.88
CA GLU A 185 2.63 11.49 -17.69
C GLU A 185 2.82 11.22 -19.20
N GLU A 186 4.05 11.04 -19.69
CA GLU A 186 4.32 10.85 -21.11
C GLU A 186 4.05 9.41 -21.58
N ASN A 187 4.41 8.42 -20.76
CA ASN A 187 4.28 6.99 -21.07
C ASN A 187 3.25 6.26 -20.20
N VAL A 188 2.70 6.91 -19.18
CA VAL A 188 1.74 6.34 -18.20
C VAL A 188 2.33 5.11 -17.48
N GLU A 189 3.64 5.14 -17.26
CA GLU A 189 4.36 4.11 -16.48
C GLU A 189 4.79 4.69 -15.13
N PHE A 190 4.85 3.82 -14.12
CA PHE A 190 5.41 4.22 -12.83
C PHE A 190 6.93 4.29 -12.92
N GLU A 191 7.47 5.46 -12.57
CA GLU A 191 8.87 5.72 -12.40
C GLU A 191 9.21 5.69 -10.90
N LYS A 192 10.32 5.04 -10.58
CA LYS A 192 10.83 4.99 -9.21
C LYS A 192 11.57 6.30 -8.91
N ILE A 193 11.07 7.08 -7.96
CA ILE A 193 11.63 8.39 -7.61
C ILE A 193 12.69 8.27 -6.53
N SER A 194 12.41 7.51 -5.47
CA SER A 194 13.33 7.38 -4.35
C SER A 194 13.21 6.02 -3.69
N MET A 195 14.31 5.56 -3.06
CA MET A 195 14.33 4.33 -2.28
C MET A 195 15.09 4.54 -0.99
N ASN A 196 14.55 4.04 0.11
CA ASN A 196 15.19 4.08 1.43
C ASN A 196 15.17 2.70 2.04
N ARG A 197 16.28 2.29 2.65
CA ARG A 197 16.39 1.02 3.38
C ARG A 197 17.11 1.26 4.69
N GLY A 198 16.73 0.52 5.73
CA GLY A 198 17.48 0.55 6.98
C GLY A 198 16.77 -0.17 8.12
N CYS A 199 17.07 0.28 9.33
CA CYS A 199 16.53 -0.26 10.57
C CYS A 199 15.27 0.48 10.99
N SER A 200 14.31 -0.23 11.58
CA SER A 200 12.97 0.26 11.89
C SER A 200 12.63 0.12 13.37
N SER A 201 12.00 1.15 13.92
CA SER A 201 11.40 1.12 15.27
C SER A 201 10.04 0.39 15.29
N PHE A 202 9.57 -0.02 14.11
CA PHE A 202 8.27 -0.62 13.87
C PHE A 202 8.43 -1.97 13.19
N SER A 203 7.54 -2.91 13.49
CA SER A 203 7.46 -4.24 12.85
C SER A 203 6.08 -4.49 12.25
N ASN A 204 5.96 -5.50 11.38
CA ASN A 204 4.70 -5.90 10.73
C ASN A 204 4.02 -4.78 9.92
N VAL A 205 4.82 -3.90 9.33
CA VAL A 205 4.37 -2.93 8.33
C VAL A 205 4.57 -3.54 6.96
N ASP A 206 3.48 -3.72 6.22
CA ASP A 206 3.50 -4.06 4.80
C ASP A 206 2.35 -3.31 4.12
N LYS A 207 2.65 -2.15 3.56
CA LYS A 207 1.65 -1.20 3.05
C LYS A 207 2.20 -0.38 1.90
N CYS A 208 1.41 -0.26 0.84
CA CYS A 208 1.53 0.85 -0.10
C CYS A 208 0.35 1.79 0.09
N ASN A 209 0.62 3.10 0.11
CA ASN A 209 -0.40 4.12 0.19
C ASN A 209 -0.25 5.06 -1.02
N GLU A 210 -1.39 5.42 -1.60
CA GLU A 210 -1.48 6.54 -2.55
C GLU A 210 -1.38 7.85 -1.76
N ILE A 211 -0.39 8.69 -2.10
CA ILE A 211 -0.22 9.99 -1.43
C ILE A 211 -0.90 11.09 -2.24
N GLU A 212 -0.69 11.07 -3.55
CA GLU A 212 -1.37 11.92 -4.52
C GLU A 212 -1.85 11.08 -5.70
N ARG A 213 -2.74 11.63 -6.54
CA ARG A 213 -3.30 10.91 -7.69
C ARG A 213 -2.27 10.26 -8.60
N ASN A 214 -1.03 10.69 -8.60
CA ASN A 214 0.03 10.17 -9.45
C ASN A 214 1.24 9.64 -8.67
N SER A 215 1.17 9.51 -7.33
CA SER A 215 2.29 9.02 -6.54
C SER A 215 1.89 7.98 -5.50
N ASP A 216 2.70 6.93 -5.43
CA ASP A 216 2.54 5.83 -4.48
C ASP A 216 3.79 5.73 -3.60
N ILE A 217 3.59 5.49 -2.29
CA ILE A 217 4.69 5.11 -1.42
C ILE A 217 4.43 3.75 -0.79
N CYS A 218 5.35 2.84 -1.07
CA CYS A 218 5.36 1.49 -0.57
C CYS A 218 6.36 1.35 0.57
N ARG A 219 5.96 0.67 1.65
CA ARG A 219 6.80 0.38 2.81
C ARG A 219 6.59 -1.05 3.27
N GLN A 220 7.68 -1.73 3.57
CA GLN A 220 7.68 -3.08 4.11
C GLN A 220 8.70 -3.20 5.23
N THR A 221 8.40 -4.08 6.19
CA THR A 221 9.32 -4.50 7.25
C THR A 221 9.52 -6.01 7.25
N CYS A 222 10.67 -6.44 7.74
CA CYS A 222 10.99 -7.84 7.94
C CYS A 222 11.96 -8.00 9.12
N SER A 223 11.94 -9.15 9.80
CA SER A 223 12.63 -9.32 11.10
C SER A 223 13.95 -10.09 11.02
N GLU A 224 14.29 -10.64 9.85
CA GLU A 224 15.53 -11.40 9.67
C GLU A 224 16.72 -10.46 9.33
N PRO A 225 17.97 -10.81 9.68
CA PRO A 225 19.13 -10.03 9.28
C PRO A 225 19.20 -9.83 7.76
N ASP A 226 19.41 -8.59 7.33
CA ASP A 226 19.56 -8.20 5.92
C ASP A 226 18.38 -8.59 5.01
N CYS A 227 17.19 -8.79 5.57
CA CYS A 227 16.01 -9.26 4.83
C CYS A 227 15.39 -8.21 3.91
N ASN A 228 15.69 -6.94 4.11
CA ASN A 228 15.15 -5.82 3.34
C ASN A 228 15.83 -5.69 1.97
N THR A 229 16.02 -6.82 1.29
CA THR A 229 16.62 -6.91 -0.05
C THR A 229 15.62 -6.68 -1.17
N ILE A 230 14.33 -6.90 -0.88
CA ILE A 230 13.22 -6.88 -1.84
C ILE A 230 13.05 -5.48 -2.42
N ASP A 231 12.95 -5.40 -3.74
CA ASP A 231 12.53 -4.19 -4.43
C ASP A 231 11.01 -4.13 -4.43
N LEU A 232 10.48 -3.13 -3.73
CA LEU A 232 9.05 -2.86 -3.72
C LEU A 232 8.58 -2.45 -5.12
N ARG A 233 7.31 -2.67 -5.41
CA ARG A 233 6.65 -2.30 -6.65
C ARG A 233 5.48 -1.36 -6.34
N PRO A 234 5.11 -0.44 -7.25
CA PRO A 234 3.92 0.40 -7.09
C PRO A 234 2.65 -0.43 -7.09
N LEU A 235 1.54 0.14 -6.60
CA LEU A 235 0.24 -0.52 -6.68
C LEU A 235 -0.24 -0.51 -8.13
N SER A 236 -0.72 -1.67 -8.59
CA SER A 236 -1.39 -1.74 -9.88
C SER A 236 -2.68 -0.92 -9.83
N ARG A 237 -2.98 -0.22 -10.93
CA ARG A 237 -4.23 0.52 -11.09
C ARG A 237 -4.93 -0.01 -12.32
N CYS A 238 -6.09 -0.62 -12.13
CA CYS A 238 -6.73 -1.42 -13.15
C CYS A 238 -8.16 -0.95 -13.37
N HIS A 239 -8.66 -1.09 -14.60
CA HIS A 239 -10.09 -0.98 -14.83
C HIS A 239 -10.82 -2.11 -14.10
N VAL A 240 -11.85 -1.76 -13.34
CA VAL A 240 -12.70 -2.69 -12.62
C VAL A 240 -14.14 -2.49 -13.03
N CYS A 241 -14.67 -3.50 -13.70
CA CYS A 241 -16.04 -3.48 -14.20
C CYS A 241 -16.51 -4.88 -14.56
N GLU A 242 -17.82 -5.01 -14.71
CA GLU A 242 -18.46 -6.23 -15.16
C GLU A 242 -19.52 -5.90 -16.22
N ALA A 243 -19.58 -6.74 -17.25
CA ALA A 243 -20.49 -6.59 -18.35
C ALA A 243 -21.07 -7.93 -18.79
N LEU A 244 -22.39 -7.96 -18.98
CA LEU A 244 -23.03 -8.97 -19.81
C LEU A 244 -23.11 -8.42 -21.23
N LEU A 245 -22.47 -9.12 -22.16
CA LEU A 245 -22.56 -8.81 -23.59
C LEU A 245 -23.71 -9.61 -24.17
N ASP A 246 -24.88 -8.98 -24.16
CA ASP A 246 -26.03 -9.49 -24.88
C ASP A 246 -26.05 -8.85 -26.27
N PRO A 247 -25.94 -9.63 -27.36
CA PRO A 247 -26.00 -9.09 -28.73
C PRO A 247 -27.33 -8.39 -29.05
N PHE A 248 -28.38 -8.55 -28.22
CA PHE A 248 -29.68 -7.93 -28.38
C PHE A 248 -29.90 -6.71 -27.48
N SER A 249 -28.96 -6.41 -26.58
CA SER A 249 -29.07 -5.27 -25.68
C SER A 249 -28.40 -4.04 -26.28
N ASP A 250 -29.19 -2.99 -26.53
CA ASP A 250 -28.68 -1.65 -26.91
C ASP A 250 -28.10 -0.86 -25.73
N GLN A 251 -28.04 -1.45 -24.52
CA GLN A 251 -27.55 -0.71 -23.37
C GLN A 251 -26.03 -0.45 -23.47
N PRO A 252 -25.59 0.82 -23.39
CA PRO A 252 -24.18 1.13 -23.37
C PRO A 252 -23.54 0.47 -22.14
N ASN A 253 -22.56 -0.39 -22.39
CA ASN A 253 -21.82 -1.05 -21.32
C ASN A 253 -20.45 -0.40 -21.15
N ASN A 254 -20.28 0.33 -20.05
CA ASN A 254 -19.05 1.07 -19.72
C ASN A 254 -17.81 0.16 -19.54
N CYS A 255 -17.98 -1.16 -19.44
CA CYS A 255 -16.85 -2.08 -19.35
C CYS A 255 -16.22 -2.40 -20.71
N TYR A 256 -17.03 -2.36 -21.78
CA TYR A 256 -16.58 -2.65 -23.14
C TYR A 256 -15.68 -1.53 -23.67
N ASN A 257 -16.08 -0.28 -23.41
CA ASN A 257 -15.29 0.93 -23.67
C ASN A 257 -14.83 1.49 -22.32
N SER A 258 -13.87 0.81 -21.70
CA SER A 258 -13.38 1.18 -20.36
C SER A 258 -12.93 2.64 -20.32
N THR A 259 -13.41 3.37 -19.32
CA THR A 259 -13.05 4.77 -19.07
C THR A 259 -12.18 4.87 -17.81
N GLU A 260 -11.46 5.98 -17.67
CA GLU A 260 -10.70 6.33 -16.45
C GLU A 260 -11.56 6.28 -15.17
N GLU A 261 -12.88 6.49 -15.29
CA GLU A 261 -13.80 6.45 -14.14
C GLU A 261 -13.89 5.05 -13.48
N ASN A 262 -13.48 4.00 -14.19
CA ASN A 262 -13.49 2.63 -13.69
C ASN A 262 -12.13 2.17 -13.15
N ILE A 263 -11.11 3.04 -13.11
CA ILE A 263 -9.81 2.67 -12.58
C ILE A 263 -9.83 2.69 -11.06
N VAL A 264 -9.37 1.62 -10.44
CA VAL A 264 -9.17 1.53 -9.00
C VAL A 264 -7.75 1.08 -8.69
N THR A 265 -7.25 1.53 -7.55
CA THR A 265 -5.98 1.06 -6.97
C THR A 265 -6.18 -0.34 -6.40
N CYS A 266 -5.38 -1.30 -6.85
CA CYS A 266 -5.43 -2.70 -6.45
C CYS A 266 -4.84 -2.92 -5.05
N ALA A 267 -5.14 -4.08 -4.45
CA ALA A 267 -4.48 -4.47 -3.21
C ALA A 267 -2.98 -4.72 -3.43
N PHE A 268 -2.19 -4.66 -2.36
CA PHE A 268 -0.74 -4.85 -2.40
C PHE A 268 -0.31 -6.19 -3.03
N GLU A 269 -1.08 -7.25 -2.80
CA GLU A 269 -0.81 -8.59 -3.34
C GLU A 269 -1.27 -8.74 -4.80
N GLU A 270 -2.11 -7.82 -5.30
CA GLU A 270 -2.73 -7.87 -6.62
C GLU A 270 -1.96 -7.06 -7.66
N LEU A 271 -0.79 -7.58 -8.05
CA LEU A 271 0.16 -6.90 -8.95
C LEU A 271 -0.22 -6.89 -10.43
N PHE A 272 -1.36 -7.46 -10.81
CA PHE A 272 -1.75 -7.64 -12.21
C PHE A 272 -3.13 -7.09 -12.49
N CYS A 273 -3.27 -6.36 -13.60
CA CYS A 273 -4.58 -6.09 -14.16
C CYS A 273 -5.01 -7.29 -15.00
N ALA A 274 -6.18 -7.83 -14.70
CA ALA A 274 -6.74 -8.99 -15.40
C ALA A 274 -7.99 -8.60 -16.19
N THR A 275 -8.14 -9.21 -17.36
CA THR A 275 -9.39 -9.27 -18.11
C THR A 275 -9.79 -10.73 -18.20
N LYS A 276 -11.05 -11.02 -17.85
CA LYS A 276 -11.67 -12.33 -17.99
C LYS A 276 -12.86 -12.23 -18.92
N PHE A 277 -12.96 -13.17 -19.85
CA PHE A 277 -14.12 -13.30 -20.72
C PHE A 277 -14.65 -14.73 -20.67
N THR A 278 -15.94 -14.84 -20.37
CA THR A 278 -16.64 -16.12 -20.28
C THR A 278 -17.71 -16.16 -21.36
N ALA A 279 -17.69 -17.22 -22.17
CA ALA A 279 -18.82 -17.60 -23.01
C ALA A 279 -19.49 -18.84 -22.41
N GLU A 280 -20.77 -18.75 -22.10
CA GLU A 280 -21.55 -19.84 -21.52
C GLU A 280 -22.74 -20.18 -22.42
N TRP A 281 -22.88 -21.46 -22.72
CA TRP A 281 -24.10 -22.04 -23.24
C TRP A 281 -24.88 -22.67 -22.09
N THR A 282 -26.03 -22.08 -21.77
CA THR A 282 -26.89 -22.56 -20.68
C THR A 282 -27.69 -23.79 -21.10
N LYS A 283 -28.24 -24.55 -20.13
CA LYS A 283 -29.16 -25.68 -20.41
C LYS A 283 -30.39 -25.31 -21.24
N ARG A 284 -30.73 -24.02 -21.25
CA ARG A 284 -31.86 -23.45 -21.99
C ARG A 284 -31.51 -23.10 -23.44
N GLY A 285 -30.27 -23.32 -23.85
CA GLY A 285 -29.85 -23.02 -25.21
C GLY A 285 -29.46 -21.56 -25.43
N ASN A 286 -29.53 -20.71 -24.41
CA ASN A 286 -29.03 -19.33 -24.47
C ASN A 286 -27.52 -19.30 -24.39
N GLN A 287 -26.90 -18.42 -25.18
CA GLN A 287 -25.50 -18.05 -25.01
C GLN A 287 -25.39 -16.73 -24.23
N ILE A 288 -24.59 -16.75 -23.16
CA ILE A 288 -24.32 -15.59 -22.31
C ILE A 288 -22.82 -15.31 -22.40
N HIS A 289 -22.48 -14.05 -22.66
CA HIS A 289 -21.11 -13.58 -22.68
C HIS A 289 -20.89 -12.62 -21.52
N ARG A 290 -19.83 -12.83 -20.74
CA ARG A 290 -19.51 -12.01 -19.57
C ARG A 290 -18.07 -11.52 -19.64
N LEU A 291 -17.88 -10.21 -19.66
CA LEU A 291 -16.59 -9.54 -19.56
C LEU A 291 -16.41 -9.03 -18.13
N VAL A 292 -15.29 -9.36 -17.50
CA VAL A 292 -14.91 -8.88 -16.17
C VAL A 292 -13.49 -8.32 -16.25
N ARG A 293 -13.30 -7.11 -15.75
CA ARG A 293 -11.99 -6.48 -15.58
C ARG A 293 -11.74 -6.30 -14.09
N GLY A 294 -10.52 -6.54 -13.64
CA GLY A 294 -10.21 -6.56 -12.20
C GLY A 294 -8.72 -6.56 -11.90
N CYS A 295 -8.41 -6.43 -10.63
CA CYS A 295 -7.09 -6.70 -10.07
C CYS A 295 -6.89 -8.21 -9.87
N SER A 296 -5.64 -8.65 -9.76
CA SER A 296 -5.31 -10.04 -9.49
C SER A 296 -3.90 -10.24 -8.92
N GLU A 297 -3.78 -11.23 -8.04
CA GLU A 297 -2.50 -11.74 -7.49
C GLU A 297 -1.66 -12.56 -8.49
N HIS A 298 -2.30 -13.22 -9.46
CA HIS A 298 -1.60 -14.11 -10.39
C HIS A 298 -1.68 -13.63 -11.85
N PRO A 299 -0.58 -13.70 -12.60
CA PRO A 299 -0.63 -13.43 -14.03
C PRO A 299 -1.36 -14.55 -14.78
N SER A 300 -1.90 -14.23 -15.95
CA SER A 300 -2.21 -15.22 -16.97
C SER A 300 -0.92 -15.78 -17.57
N PRO A 301 -0.98 -16.94 -18.24
CA PRO A 301 0.14 -17.42 -19.06
C PRO A 301 0.65 -16.35 -20.05
N GLU A 302 1.97 -16.27 -20.22
CA GLU A 302 2.61 -15.29 -21.13
C GLU A 302 2.25 -15.55 -22.61
N GLU A 303 2.06 -16.81 -22.98
CA GLU A 303 1.71 -17.18 -24.34
C GLU A 303 0.27 -16.76 -24.62
N PHE A 304 0.07 -15.76 -25.48
CA PHE A 304 -1.26 -15.30 -25.90
C PHE A 304 -1.90 -16.28 -26.92
N THR A 305 -2.30 -17.46 -26.46
CA THR A 305 -3.04 -18.43 -27.27
C THR A 305 -4.24 -18.98 -26.52
N GLU A 306 -5.25 -19.46 -27.26
CA GLU A 306 -6.45 -20.09 -26.68
C GLU A 306 -6.06 -21.24 -25.75
N LYS A 307 -5.13 -22.10 -26.20
CA LYS A 307 -4.72 -23.28 -25.43
C LYS A 307 -4.10 -22.92 -24.07
N ALA A 308 -3.38 -21.83 -24.00
CA ALA A 308 -2.74 -21.38 -22.76
C ALA A 308 -3.75 -20.65 -21.86
N ASN A 309 -4.55 -19.75 -22.42
CA ASN A 309 -5.35 -18.79 -21.65
C ASN A 309 -6.80 -19.20 -21.41
N CYS A 310 -7.28 -20.24 -22.08
CA CYS A 310 -8.68 -20.63 -22.03
C CYS A 310 -8.88 -22.03 -21.44
N VAL A 311 -9.94 -22.16 -20.66
CA VAL A 311 -10.44 -23.43 -20.14
C VAL A 311 -11.85 -23.63 -20.67
N ALA A 312 -12.04 -24.67 -21.48
CA ALA A 312 -13.35 -25.08 -21.96
C ALA A 312 -13.88 -26.26 -21.13
N SER A 313 -15.15 -26.22 -20.77
CA SER A 313 -15.83 -27.28 -20.02
C SER A 313 -17.18 -27.65 -20.62
N SER A 314 -17.63 -28.86 -20.34
CA SER A 314 -18.98 -29.29 -20.70
C SER A 314 -19.56 -30.22 -19.65
N VAL A 315 -20.68 -29.80 -19.06
CA VAL A 315 -21.38 -30.56 -18.01
C VAL A 315 -22.88 -30.43 -18.23
N ASN A 316 -23.61 -31.54 -18.27
CA ASN A 316 -25.09 -31.54 -18.31
C ASN A 316 -25.72 -30.63 -19.38
N ASN A 317 -25.21 -30.69 -20.62
CA ASN A 317 -25.57 -29.82 -21.75
C ASN A 317 -25.23 -28.33 -21.60
N GLU A 318 -24.56 -27.95 -20.53
CA GLU A 318 -23.88 -26.65 -20.45
C GLU A 318 -22.51 -26.75 -21.11
N LYS A 319 -22.11 -25.66 -21.75
CA LYS A 319 -20.77 -25.45 -22.29
C LYS A 319 -20.24 -24.16 -21.71
N THR A 320 -19.01 -24.15 -21.22
CA THR A 320 -18.36 -22.90 -20.85
C THR A 320 -17.01 -22.83 -21.53
N LYS A 321 -16.60 -21.62 -21.90
CA LYS A 321 -15.23 -21.30 -22.27
C LYS A 321 -14.85 -20.04 -21.51
N ASP A 322 -13.92 -20.20 -20.58
CA ASP A 322 -13.40 -19.14 -19.73
C ASP A 322 -11.99 -18.81 -20.21
N CYS A 323 -11.76 -17.61 -20.72
CA CYS A 323 -10.41 -17.13 -21.03
C CYS A 323 -10.01 -16.01 -20.08
N ARG A 324 -8.71 -15.85 -19.89
CA ARG A 324 -8.14 -14.82 -19.03
C ARG A 324 -6.82 -14.32 -19.56
N VAL A 325 -6.61 -13.01 -19.52
CA VAL A 325 -5.36 -12.34 -19.87
C VAL A 325 -4.99 -11.36 -18.77
N SER A 326 -3.71 -11.04 -18.61
CA SER A 326 -3.22 -10.06 -17.65
C SER A 326 -2.10 -9.20 -18.21
N CYS A 327 -1.92 -8.02 -17.62
CA CYS A 327 -0.85 -7.09 -17.96
C CYS A 327 -0.38 -6.31 -16.70
N GLU A 328 0.79 -5.70 -16.82
CA GLU A 328 1.49 -4.94 -15.77
C GLU A 328 1.72 -3.50 -16.25
N SER A 329 0.68 -2.67 -16.30
CA SER A 329 0.81 -1.20 -16.40
C SER A 329 -0.49 -0.52 -15.99
N TYR A 330 -0.43 0.80 -15.77
CA TYR A 330 -1.60 1.60 -15.40
C TYR A 330 -2.72 1.45 -16.44
N GLY A 331 -3.92 1.04 -16.00
CA GLY A 331 -5.10 0.92 -16.86
C GLY A 331 -4.92 -0.03 -18.07
N CYS A 332 -3.93 -0.92 -18.02
CA CYS A 332 -3.52 -1.70 -19.20
C CYS A 332 -4.61 -2.68 -19.66
N ASN A 333 -5.48 -3.09 -18.74
CA ASN A 333 -6.63 -3.93 -19.03
C ASN A 333 -7.82 -3.11 -19.56
N SER A 334 -7.61 -2.06 -20.34
CA SER A 334 -8.67 -1.30 -21.03
C SER A 334 -9.08 -1.94 -22.36
N GLY A 335 -8.18 -2.69 -22.98
CA GLY A 335 -8.34 -3.27 -24.32
C GLY A 335 -9.29 -4.48 -24.38
N ASN A 336 -9.72 -4.83 -25.59
CA ASN A 336 -10.62 -5.96 -25.89
C ASN A 336 -9.90 -7.12 -26.60
N ASP A 337 -8.57 -7.17 -26.49
CA ASP A 337 -7.69 -8.18 -27.06
C ASP A 337 -8.09 -9.61 -26.67
N ILE A 338 -8.63 -9.81 -25.46
CA ILE A 338 -9.14 -11.12 -25.02
C ILE A 338 -10.15 -11.76 -26.00
N PHE A 339 -10.87 -10.97 -26.80
CA PHE A 339 -11.81 -11.50 -27.80
C PHE A 339 -11.11 -12.26 -28.93
N ASP A 340 -9.83 -11.95 -29.21
CA ASP A 340 -9.04 -12.68 -30.20
C ASP A 340 -8.84 -14.15 -29.81
N LEU A 341 -8.94 -14.49 -28.52
CA LEU A 341 -8.90 -15.88 -28.03
C LEU A 341 -10.19 -16.68 -28.34
N PHE A 342 -11.24 -16.00 -28.78
CA PHE A 342 -12.51 -16.57 -29.24
C PHE A 342 -12.69 -16.44 -30.74
N ASN A 343 -11.87 -15.62 -31.39
CA ASN A 343 -11.96 -15.35 -32.81
C ASN A 343 -11.26 -16.44 -33.62
N ASP A 344 -12.01 -17.20 -34.42
CA ASP A 344 -11.42 -18.14 -35.38
C ASP A 344 -11.62 -17.71 -36.85
N GLY A 345 -12.36 -16.62 -37.06
CA GLY A 345 -12.66 -16.04 -38.37
C GLY A 345 -13.54 -16.91 -39.28
N THR A 346 -14.19 -17.96 -38.75
CA THR A 346 -14.99 -18.90 -39.55
C THR A 346 -16.23 -18.23 -40.16
N VAL A 347 -16.83 -17.29 -39.43
CA VAL A 347 -18.02 -16.54 -39.85
C VAL A 347 -17.86 -15.04 -39.58
N SER A 348 -18.19 -14.22 -40.58
CA SER A 348 -18.12 -12.76 -40.50
C SER A 348 -19.47 -12.08 -40.22
N SER A 349 -20.58 -12.76 -40.54
CA SER A 349 -21.94 -12.30 -40.28
C SER A 349 -22.86 -13.48 -40.11
N CYS A 350 -23.86 -13.31 -39.26
CA CYS A 350 -24.90 -14.31 -39.05
C CYS A 350 -26.26 -13.63 -39.14
N MET A 351 -27.28 -14.41 -39.53
CA MET A 351 -28.67 -13.97 -39.47
C MET A 351 -29.02 -13.54 -38.03
N THR A 352 -29.93 -12.57 -37.84
CA THR A 352 -30.43 -12.18 -36.53
C THR A 352 -31.94 -11.98 -36.60
N CYS A 353 -32.65 -12.49 -35.60
CA CYS A 353 -34.09 -12.28 -35.42
C CYS A 353 -34.43 -12.42 -33.93
N ASN A 354 -35.36 -11.60 -33.45
CA ASN A 354 -35.72 -11.52 -32.03
C ASN A 354 -36.95 -12.36 -31.67
N ASN A 355 -37.76 -12.73 -32.65
CA ASN A 355 -38.94 -13.55 -32.45
C ASN A 355 -39.15 -14.54 -33.61
N THR A 356 -39.98 -15.55 -33.35
CA THR A 356 -40.33 -16.62 -34.30
C THR A 356 -40.80 -16.09 -35.65
N ASP A 357 -41.65 -15.08 -35.63
CA ASP A 357 -42.29 -14.54 -36.84
C ASP A 357 -41.24 -13.85 -37.74
N GLU A 358 -40.35 -13.04 -37.16
CA GLU A 358 -39.22 -12.43 -37.88
C GLU A 358 -38.27 -13.47 -38.48
N CYS A 359 -38.01 -14.56 -37.75
CA CYS A 359 -37.14 -15.63 -38.21
C CYS A 359 -37.75 -16.49 -39.34
N LEU A 360 -39.08 -16.60 -39.39
CA LEU A 360 -39.82 -17.45 -40.34
C LEU A 360 -40.21 -16.70 -41.61
N ASP A 361 -40.53 -15.41 -41.51
CA ASP A 361 -40.95 -14.58 -42.64
C ASP A 361 -39.78 -14.12 -43.53
N GLY A 362 -38.52 -14.44 -43.15
CA GLY A 362 -37.33 -14.05 -43.90
C GLY A 362 -37.05 -12.54 -43.88
N ILE A 363 -37.65 -11.82 -42.92
CA ILE A 363 -37.43 -10.38 -42.65
C ILE A 363 -36.16 -10.17 -41.81
N SER A 364 -35.46 -11.25 -41.44
CA SER A 364 -34.21 -11.24 -40.70
C SER A 364 -33.08 -10.52 -41.44
N GLY A 365 -32.36 -9.65 -40.72
CA GLY A 365 -31.13 -9.03 -41.19
C GLY A 365 -29.90 -9.88 -40.88
N PHE A 366 -28.86 -9.77 -41.72
CA PHE A 366 -27.52 -10.22 -41.36
C PHE A 366 -26.85 -9.15 -40.50
N SER A 367 -26.41 -9.54 -39.30
CA SER A 367 -25.57 -8.69 -38.47
C SER A 367 -24.13 -9.16 -38.56
N LYS A 368 -23.19 -8.23 -38.53
CA LYS A 368 -21.76 -8.55 -38.45
C LYS A 368 -21.52 -9.23 -37.09
N CYS A 369 -20.84 -10.38 -37.09
CA CYS A 369 -20.47 -11.02 -35.84
C CYS A 369 -19.49 -10.13 -35.07
N PRO A 370 -19.64 -9.99 -33.74
CA PRO A 370 -18.60 -9.40 -32.92
C PRO A 370 -17.38 -10.33 -32.90
N ASP A 371 -16.21 -9.77 -32.60
CA ASP A 371 -14.93 -10.50 -32.70
C ASP A 371 -14.88 -11.75 -31.80
N TYR A 372 -15.61 -11.76 -30.69
CA TYR A 372 -15.71 -12.90 -29.78
C TYR A 372 -16.72 -13.99 -30.20
N ALA A 373 -17.45 -13.82 -31.31
CA ALA A 373 -18.51 -14.74 -31.75
C ALA A 373 -18.40 -15.11 -33.24
N THR A 374 -17.18 -15.36 -33.72
CA THR A 374 -16.90 -15.71 -35.14
C THR A 374 -16.81 -17.21 -35.41
N ALA A 375 -16.81 -18.05 -34.36
CA ALA A 375 -16.68 -19.51 -34.47
C ALA A 375 -17.81 -20.20 -35.25
N GLY A 376 -18.99 -19.60 -35.22
CA GLY A 376 -20.14 -20.14 -35.91
C GLY A 376 -21.41 -19.44 -35.49
N CYS A 377 -22.43 -19.59 -36.33
CA CYS A 377 -23.76 -19.14 -36.01
C CYS A 377 -24.48 -20.21 -35.16
N TYR A 378 -25.31 -19.81 -34.20
CA TYR A 378 -26.06 -20.71 -33.33
C TYR A 378 -27.57 -20.47 -33.39
N VAL A 379 -28.34 -21.52 -33.11
CA VAL A 379 -29.80 -21.42 -32.93
C VAL A 379 -30.15 -21.93 -31.53
N GLY A 380 -30.76 -21.07 -30.72
CA GLY A 380 -31.33 -21.40 -29.43
C GLY A 380 -32.85 -21.35 -29.50
N THR A 381 -33.52 -22.36 -28.95
CA THR A 381 -34.99 -22.36 -28.81
C THR A 381 -35.36 -22.58 -27.35
N ASN A 382 -36.11 -21.63 -26.79
CA ASN A 382 -36.68 -21.75 -25.45
C ASN A 382 -38.16 -22.07 -25.55
N TRP A 383 -38.56 -23.16 -24.89
CA TRP A 383 -39.95 -23.60 -24.83
C TRP A 383 -40.55 -23.12 -23.50
N LYS A 384 -41.52 -22.20 -23.56
CA LYS A 384 -42.19 -21.66 -22.37
C LYS A 384 -43.67 -22.05 -22.35
N GLY A 385 -43.96 -23.33 -22.16
CA GLY A 385 -45.36 -23.82 -22.14
C GLY A 385 -46.06 -23.74 -23.50
N GLU A 386 -47.32 -24.18 -23.58
CA GLU A 386 -47.98 -24.58 -24.84
C GLU A 386 -48.12 -23.50 -25.93
N ASP A 387 -47.90 -22.20 -25.65
CA ASP A 387 -48.23 -21.14 -26.62
C ASP A 387 -47.15 -20.06 -26.87
N ASP A 388 -45.97 -20.08 -26.22
CA ASP A 388 -44.93 -19.05 -26.42
C ASP A 388 -43.54 -19.65 -26.77
N PHE A 389 -42.97 -19.21 -27.90
CA PHE A 389 -41.62 -19.55 -28.38
C PHE A 389 -40.72 -18.32 -28.36
N GLU A 390 -39.51 -18.44 -27.82
CA GLU A 390 -38.41 -17.50 -28.06
C GLU A 390 -37.32 -18.24 -28.86
N ILE A 391 -37.09 -17.79 -30.10
CA ILE A 391 -36.05 -18.31 -30.98
C ILE A 391 -34.96 -17.24 -31.12
N TYR A 392 -33.74 -17.60 -30.77
CA TYR A 392 -32.55 -16.81 -31.08
C TYR A 392 -31.83 -17.52 -32.23
N ARG A 393 -31.79 -16.91 -33.41
CA ARG A 393 -31.23 -17.55 -34.61
C ARG A 393 -30.10 -16.72 -35.18
N PHE A 394 -28.93 -17.37 -35.25
CA PHE A 394 -27.80 -17.01 -36.06
C PHE A 394 -27.60 -18.15 -37.07
N GLU A 395 -27.67 -17.86 -38.37
CA GLU A 395 -27.38 -18.81 -39.47
C GLU A 395 -26.43 -18.20 -40.50
N LYS A 396 -25.70 -19.09 -41.21
CA LYS A 396 -24.68 -18.74 -42.21
C LYS A 396 -25.28 -18.35 -43.56
#